data_AF-A0A364XZ65-F1
#
_entry.id   AF-A0A364XZ65-F1
#
_cell.length_a   1.000
_cell.length_b   1.000
_cell.length_c   1.000
_cell.angle_alpha   90.00
_cell.angle_beta   90.00
_cell.angle_gamma   90.00
#
_symmetry.space_group_name_H-M   'P 1'
#
loop_
_entity.id
_entity.type
_entity.pdbx_description
1 polymer ?
#
loop_
_entity_poly.entity_id
_entity_poly.type
_entity_poly.pdbx_seq_one_letter_code
_entity_poly.pdbx_strand_id
1 'polypeptide(L)'
;MKSVRIASTVKHIEEADHNITLFRIQEILSEHRTMLITGILTDLPTYLQFKFYTKVDKEMQGVLRDKLWDLSNSKVNLDRYDEIVQEIRKNSSYRVPSSDFFREIDSLLDSALNPTQLMLVK
;
A
#
# COMPACT_ATOMS: atom_id res chain seq x y z
N MET A 1 8.38 24.41 2.56
CA MET A 1 7.26 23.67 1.91
C MET A 1 7.82 22.54 1.07
N LYS A 2 7.26 21.34 1.20
CA LYS A 2 7.69 20.14 0.47
C LYS A 2 6.60 19.63 -0.47
N SER A 3 6.98 19.09 -1.61
CA SER A 3 6.09 18.51 -2.61
C SER A 3 6.29 17.01 -2.69
N VAL A 4 5.22 16.23 -2.49
CA VAL A 4 5.23 14.77 -2.54
C VAL A 4 4.34 14.32 -3.68
N ARG A 5 4.93 13.69 -4.71
CA ARG A 5 4.20 13.15 -5.85
C ARG A 5 3.82 11.71 -5.57
N ILE A 6 2.53 11.45 -5.50
CA ILE A 6 1.92 10.11 -5.41
C ILE A 6 1.34 9.71 -6.76
N ALA A 7 0.78 8.51 -6.88
CA ALA A 7 0.26 8.00 -8.14
C ALA A 7 -0.91 8.82 -8.70
N SER A 8 -1.72 9.45 -7.82
CA SER A 8 -2.89 10.24 -8.23
C SER A 8 -2.58 11.71 -8.51
N THR A 9 -1.69 12.31 -7.72
CA THR A 9 -1.51 13.77 -7.69
C THR A 9 -0.22 14.18 -6.98
N VAL A 10 0.02 15.49 -6.88
CA VAL A 10 1.04 16.09 -6.04
C VAL A 10 0.38 16.61 -4.76
N LYS A 11 0.95 16.29 -3.61
CA LYS A 11 0.55 16.76 -2.30
C LYS A 11 1.62 17.69 -1.74
N HIS A 12 1.19 18.65 -0.92
CA HIS A 12 2.10 19.57 -0.27
C HIS A 12 2.10 19.35 1.24
N ILE A 13 3.30 19.44 1.82
CA ILE A 13 3.53 19.39 3.25
C ILE A 13 4.14 20.74 3.64
N GLU A 14 3.42 21.49 4.45
CA GLU A 14 3.93 22.69 5.08
C GLU A 14 4.86 22.30 6.23
N GLU A 15 5.89 23.11 6.46
CA GLU A 15 6.78 22.91 7.60
C GLU A 15 6.02 23.32 8.87
N ALA A 16 5.67 22.32 9.68
CA ALA A 16 5.00 22.46 10.95
C ALA A 16 5.77 21.68 12.03
N ASP A 17 5.18 21.53 13.22
CA ASP A 17 5.72 20.63 14.24
C ASP A 17 5.92 19.21 13.67
N HIS A 18 6.87 18.49 14.27
CA HIS A 18 7.24 17.14 13.86
C HIS A 18 6.03 16.20 13.77
N ASN A 19 5.12 16.24 14.75
CA ASN A 19 3.97 15.35 14.80
C ASN A 19 2.96 15.64 13.69
N ILE A 20 2.74 16.93 13.39
CA ILE A 20 1.86 17.37 12.31
C ILE A 20 2.43 16.92 10.96
N THR A 21 3.74 17.04 10.79
CA THR A 21 4.45 16.60 9.59
C THR A 21 4.29 15.09 9.37
N LEU A 22 4.52 14.28 10.42
CA LEU A 22 4.37 12.83 10.35
C LEU A 22 2.94 12.40 10.05
N PHE A 23 1.95 13.03 10.71
CA PHE A 23 0.55 12.78 10.42
C PHE A 23 0.22 13.06 8.95
N ARG A 24 0.71 14.18 8.41
CA ARG A 24 0.49 14.52 7.00
C ARG A 24 1.15 13.54 6.04
N ILE A 25 2.35 13.05 6.37
CA ILE A 25 3.02 12.00 5.60
C ILE A 25 2.17 10.71 5.63
N GLN A 26 1.67 10.31 6.81
CA GLN A 26 0.81 9.13 6.94
C GLN A 26 -0.44 9.21 6.06
N GLU A 27 -1.11 10.36 6.02
CA GLU A 27 -2.26 10.58 5.14
C GLU A 27 -1.90 10.41 3.67
N ILE A 28 -0.80 11.03 3.23
CA ILE A 28 -0.34 10.97 1.83
C ILE A 28 0.01 9.54 1.42
N LEU A 29 0.73 8.80 2.26
CA LEU A 29 1.07 7.40 1.99
C LEU A 29 -0.17 6.51 2.02
N SER A 30 -1.13 6.78 2.91
CA SER A 30 -2.41 6.05 2.96
C SER A 30 -3.19 6.27 1.66
N GLU A 31 -3.31 7.51 1.18
CA GLU A 31 -3.98 7.83 -0.09
C GLU A 31 -3.30 7.14 -1.28
N HIS A 32 -1.97 7.14 -1.33
CA HIS A 32 -1.22 6.43 -2.36
C HIS A 32 -1.52 4.94 -2.36
N ARG A 33 -1.52 4.29 -1.18
CA ARG A 33 -1.87 2.87 -1.04
C ARG A 33 -3.30 2.59 -1.50
N THR A 34 -4.26 3.38 -1.05
CA THR A 34 -5.68 3.23 -1.42
C THR A 34 -5.86 3.32 -2.93
N MET A 35 -5.15 4.24 -3.60
CA MET A 35 -5.22 4.36 -5.05
C MET A 35 -4.66 3.12 -5.76
N LEU A 36 -3.51 2.60 -5.33
CA LEU A 36 -2.91 1.41 -5.91
C LEU A 36 -3.83 0.19 -5.74
N ILE A 37 -4.39 0.01 -4.55
CA ILE A 37 -5.35 -1.06 -4.27
C ILE A 37 -6.61 -0.90 -5.13
N THR A 38 -7.14 0.31 -5.29
CA THR A 38 -8.31 0.57 -6.15
C THR A 38 -8.03 0.18 -7.61
N GLY A 39 -6.82 0.45 -8.09
CA GLY A 39 -6.36 -0.01 -9.41
C GLY A 39 -6.40 -1.53 -9.53
N ILE A 40 -5.91 -2.25 -8.51
CA ILE A 40 -5.94 -3.73 -8.48
C ILE A 40 -7.38 -4.25 -8.41
N LEU A 41 -8.25 -3.65 -7.58
CA LEU A 41 -9.64 -4.09 -7.41
C LEU A 41 -10.46 -3.97 -8.70
N THR A 42 -10.09 -3.04 -9.59
CA THR A 42 -10.74 -2.86 -10.90
C THR A 42 -10.62 -4.11 -11.77
N ASP A 43 -9.46 -4.79 -11.73
CA ASP A 43 -9.22 -6.04 -12.46
C ASP A 43 -8.35 -7.01 -11.65
N LEU A 44 -8.90 -7.44 -10.51
CA LEU A 44 -8.25 -8.40 -9.62
C LEU A 44 -7.90 -9.72 -10.33
N PRO A 45 -8.77 -10.32 -11.19
CA PRO A 45 -8.42 -11.55 -11.89
C PRO A 45 -7.16 -11.44 -12.75
N THR A 46 -7.01 -10.34 -13.51
CA THR A 46 -5.80 -10.11 -14.32
C THR A 46 -4.58 -9.91 -13.43
N TYR A 47 -4.72 -9.14 -12.34
CA TYR A 47 -3.61 -8.96 -11.38
C TYR A 47 -3.13 -10.29 -10.81
N LEU A 48 -4.07 -11.15 -10.35
CA LEU A 48 -3.75 -12.46 -9.79
C LEU A 48 -3.09 -13.39 -10.81
N GLN A 49 -3.61 -13.40 -12.04
CA GLN A 49 -3.04 -14.19 -13.11
C GLN A 49 -1.63 -13.73 -13.50
N PHE A 50 -1.38 -12.42 -13.53
CA PHE A 50 -0.08 -11.86 -13.87
C PHE A 50 0.94 -12.08 -12.75
N LYS A 51 0.54 -11.78 -11.50
CA LYS A 51 1.47 -11.72 -10.37
C LYS A 51 1.70 -13.08 -9.71
N PHE A 52 0.65 -13.88 -9.57
CA PHE A 52 0.66 -15.16 -8.84
C PHE A 52 0.46 -16.35 -9.76
N TYR A 53 0.35 -16.14 -11.08
CA TYR A 53 0.09 -17.19 -12.07
C TYR A 53 -1.13 -18.06 -11.73
N THR A 54 -2.09 -17.51 -10.98
CA THR A 54 -3.19 -18.28 -10.40
C THR A 54 -4.53 -17.70 -10.82
N LYS A 55 -5.48 -18.60 -11.12
CA LYS A 55 -6.90 -18.27 -11.28
C LYS A 55 -7.64 -18.75 -10.05
N VAL A 56 -8.48 -17.88 -9.51
CA VAL A 56 -9.31 -18.15 -8.35
C VAL A 56 -10.79 -18.07 -8.73
N ASP A 57 -11.61 -18.88 -8.07
CA ASP A 57 -13.06 -18.81 -8.22
C ASP A 57 -13.65 -17.52 -7.66
N LYS A 58 -14.96 -17.31 -7.86
CA LYS A 58 -15.64 -16.08 -7.44
C LYS A 58 -15.68 -15.91 -5.92
N GLU A 59 -15.73 -17.00 -5.16
CA GLU A 59 -15.79 -16.96 -3.70
C GLU A 59 -14.45 -16.46 -3.15
N MET A 60 -13.35 -17.04 -3.61
CA MET A 60 -12.01 -16.62 -3.24
C MET A 60 -11.69 -15.19 -3.72
N GLN A 61 -12.19 -14.78 -4.89
CA GLN A 61 -12.11 -13.37 -5.31
C GLN A 61 -12.81 -12.43 -4.32
N GLY A 62 -13.96 -12.83 -3.76
CA GLY A 62 -14.64 -12.08 -2.71
C GLY A 62 -13.76 -11.88 -1.48
N VAL A 63 -13.18 -12.97 -0.97
CA VAL A 63 -12.27 -12.93 0.20
C VAL A 63 -11.07 -12.01 -0.04
N LEU A 64 -10.45 -12.10 -1.22
CA LEU A 64 -9.30 -11.25 -1.56
C LEU A 64 -9.69 -9.78 -1.72
N ARG A 65 -10.87 -9.49 -2.28
CA ARG A 65 -11.40 -8.12 -2.36
C ARG A 65 -11.63 -7.52 -0.99
N ASP A 66 -12.23 -8.27 -0.07
CA ASP A 66 -12.48 -7.81 1.30
C ASP A 66 -11.17 -7.51 2.02
N LYS A 67 -10.17 -8.39 1.92
CA LYS A 67 -8.83 -8.16 2.50
C LYS A 67 -8.15 -6.91 1.93
N LEU A 68 -8.23 -6.71 0.61
CA LEU A 68 -7.69 -5.51 -0.03
C LEU A 68 -8.43 -4.25 0.41
N TRP A 69 -9.75 -4.32 0.56
CA TRP A 69 -10.57 -3.24 1.07
C TRP A 69 -10.23 -2.88 2.52
N ASP A 70 -10.02 -3.87 3.38
CA ASP A 70 -9.58 -3.65 4.76
C ASP A 70 -8.20 -2.99 4.79
N LEU A 71 -7.26 -3.46 3.94
CA LEU A 71 -5.94 -2.85 3.82
C LEU A 71 -6.03 -1.39 3.36
N SER A 72 -6.90 -1.07 2.40
CA SER A 72 -7.05 0.30 1.88
C SER A 72 -7.65 1.27 2.89
N ASN A 73 -8.48 0.79 3.83
CA ASN A 73 -9.08 1.60 4.89
C ASN A 73 -8.26 1.63 6.18
N SER A 74 -7.29 0.75 6.33
CA SER A 74 -6.37 0.77 7.47
C SER A 74 -5.42 1.97 7.42
N LYS A 75 -4.81 2.33 8.56
CA LYS A 75 -3.73 3.32 8.59
C LYS A 75 -2.42 2.71 8.09
N VAL A 76 -1.63 3.48 7.36
CA VAL A 76 -0.26 3.09 7.02
C VAL A 76 0.62 3.12 8.27
N ASN A 77 1.35 2.02 8.52
CA ASN A 77 2.38 2.00 9.55
C ASN A 77 3.65 2.70 9.03
N LEU A 78 3.97 3.88 9.57
CA LEU A 78 5.12 4.65 9.14
C LEU A 78 6.46 3.93 9.36
N ASP A 79 6.56 3.06 10.37
CA ASP A 79 7.79 2.31 10.65
C ASP A 79 8.14 1.36 9.50
N ARG A 80 7.14 0.81 8.81
CA ARG A 80 7.32 -0.03 7.62
C ARG A 80 7.82 0.76 6.40
N TYR A 81 7.59 2.06 6.39
CA TYR A 81 7.93 2.96 5.30
C TYR A 81 8.96 4.02 5.74
N ASP A 82 9.77 3.75 6.78
CA ASP A 82 10.68 4.75 7.35
C ASP A 82 11.61 5.35 6.30
N GLU A 83 12.18 4.54 5.40
CA GLU A 83 13.02 5.05 4.30
C GLU A 83 12.30 6.10 3.45
N ILE A 84 11.03 5.84 3.06
CA ILE A 84 10.20 6.80 2.31
C ILE A 84 9.95 8.05 3.15
N VAL A 85 9.65 7.89 4.45
CA VAL A 85 9.43 9.01 5.37
C VAL A 85 10.69 9.88 5.48
N GLN A 86 11.86 9.29 5.65
CA GLN A 86 13.13 10.01 5.74
C GLN A 86 13.44 10.76 4.44
N GLU A 87 13.18 10.14 3.28
CA GLU A 87 13.42 10.80 1.99
C GLU A 87 12.46 11.97 1.74
N ILE A 88 11.19 11.86 2.14
CA ILE A 88 10.26 13.00 2.12
C ILE A 88 10.78 14.13 3.04
N ARG A 89 11.31 13.79 4.21
CA ARG A 89 11.84 14.78 5.17
C ARG A 89 13.12 15.46 4.68
N LYS A 90 13.99 14.76 3.95
CA LYS A 90 15.24 15.34 3.42
C LYS A 90 15.01 16.19 2.17
N ASN A 91 14.12 15.74 1.27
CA ASN A 91 13.99 16.34 -0.04
C ASN A 91 12.85 17.38 -0.09
N SER A 92 13.05 18.46 -0.85
CA SER A 92 12.00 19.47 -1.11
C SER A 92 10.93 18.97 -2.10
N SER A 93 11.31 18.01 -2.95
CA SER A 93 10.44 17.32 -3.90
C SER A 93 10.78 15.83 -3.88
N TYR A 94 9.77 14.98 -3.69
CA TYR A 94 9.96 13.53 -3.64
C TYR A 94 8.82 12.81 -4.37
N ARG A 95 9.16 11.77 -5.15
CA ARG A 95 8.17 10.90 -5.80
C ARG A 95 8.11 9.60 -5.03
N VAL A 96 6.94 9.28 -4.49
CA VAL A 96 6.73 8.05 -3.72
C VAL A 96 6.82 6.84 -4.65
N PRO A 97 7.75 5.89 -4.39
CA PRO A 97 7.82 4.66 -5.16
C PRO A 97 6.63 3.76 -4.82
N SER A 98 6.09 3.07 -5.82
CA SER A 98 4.99 2.11 -5.61
C SER A 98 5.48 0.72 -5.18
N SER A 99 6.78 0.44 -5.27
CA SER A 99 7.36 -0.89 -5.04
C SER A 99 7.04 -1.46 -3.67
N ASP A 100 7.20 -0.67 -2.61
CA ASP A 100 7.02 -1.14 -1.23
C ASP A 100 5.54 -1.37 -0.90
N PHE A 101 4.66 -0.57 -1.51
CA PHE A 101 3.21 -0.76 -1.41
C PHE A 101 2.77 -2.03 -2.13
N PHE A 102 3.26 -2.29 -3.35
CA PHE A 102 2.99 -3.56 -4.03
C PHE A 102 3.54 -4.74 -3.26
N ARG A 103 4.71 -4.63 -2.61
CA ARG A 103 5.23 -5.69 -1.74
C ARG A 103 4.31 -5.99 -0.56
N GLU A 104 3.75 -4.96 0.10
CA GLU A 104 2.76 -5.13 1.16
C GLU A 104 1.49 -5.82 0.65
N ILE A 105 0.96 -5.35 -0.48
CA ILE A 105 -0.25 -5.90 -1.11
C ILE A 105 -0.03 -7.36 -1.52
N ASP A 106 1.11 -7.65 -2.15
CA ASP A 106 1.45 -8.98 -2.61
C ASP A 106 1.59 -9.97 -1.45
N SER A 107 2.21 -9.54 -0.34
CA SER A 107 2.35 -10.37 0.86
C SER A 107 0.99 -10.69 1.48
N LEU A 108 0.07 -9.72 1.51
CA LEU A 108 -1.30 -9.93 1.97
C LEU A 108 -2.02 -10.96 1.10
N LEU A 109 -1.97 -10.80 -0.23
CA LEU A 109 -2.63 -11.68 -1.17
C LEU A 109 -2.04 -13.10 -1.13
N ASP A 110 -0.72 -13.23 -1.06
CA ASP A 110 -0.05 -14.53 -0.96
C ASP A 110 -0.47 -15.28 0.31
N SER A 111 -0.50 -14.60 1.47
CA SER A 111 -0.94 -15.20 2.73
C SER A 111 -2.40 -15.68 2.68
N ALA A 112 -3.25 -14.97 1.92
CA ALA A 112 -4.65 -15.31 1.75
C ALA A 112 -4.83 -16.49 0.79
N LEU A 113 -4.04 -16.55 -0.28
CA LEU A 113 -4.03 -17.64 -1.25
C LEU A 113 -3.46 -18.94 -0.68
N ASN A 114 -2.50 -18.84 0.25
CA ASN A 114 -1.76 -19.97 0.81
C ASN A 114 -1.86 -20.07 2.35
N PRO A 115 -3.08 -20.19 2.93
CA PRO A 115 -3.27 -20.13 4.38
C PRO A 115 -2.55 -21.25 5.15
N THR A 116 -2.27 -22.38 4.50
CA THR A 116 -1.70 -23.59 5.12
C THR A 116 -0.20 -23.45 5.47
N GLN A 117 0.51 -22.46 4.91
CA GLN A 117 1.94 -22.27 5.20
C GLN A 117 2.22 -21.68 6.59
N LEU A 118 1.20 -21.22 7.30
CA LEU A 118 1.30 -20.69 8.68
C LEU A 118 1.25 -21.77 9.78
N MET A 119 1.10 -23.06 9.45
CA MET A 119 0.99 -24.16 10.43
C MET A 119 2.27 -24.99 10.66
N LEU A 120 3.44 -24.51 10.24
CA LEU A 120 4.72 -25.22 10.44
C LEU A 120 5.70 -24.43 11.30
N VAL A 121 5.31 -24.18 12.56
CA VAL A 121 6.24 -24.11 13.69
C VAL A 121 5.59 -24.84 14.87
N LYS A 122 5.98 -26.10 15.07
CA LYS A 122 5.84 -26.80 16.36
C LYS A 122 7.15 -26.65 17.12
#